data_AF-A0A329VCE1-F1
#
_entry.id   AF-A0A329VCE1-F1
#
_cell.length_a   1.000
_cell.length_b   1.000
_cell.length_c   1.000
_cell.angle_alpha   90.00
_cell.angle_beta   90.00
_cell.angle_gamma   90.00
#
_symmetry.space_group_name_H-M   'P 1'
#
loop_
_entity.id
_entity.type
_entity.pdbx_description
1 polymer ?
#
loop_
_entity_poly.entity_id
_entity_poly.type
_entity_poly.pdbx_seq_one_letter_code
_entity_poly.pdbx_strand_id
1 'polypeptide(L)'
;MNNATYLTDTPVDSESENGLRIVLSPVQLAAILSDNTITEEETWSNRILGGAGLAAGVVELIGAGALCLVPDPSTLTKAACVIIGAHSLDVMNASASQIITGRETMTETYREAVNLAKEFGADDYTASEIGLTVDIAVPLSFASIAGAVRVASVRVGRIKLIEHESPTGLKPGGHT
;
A
#
# COMPACT_ATOMS: atom_id res chain seq x y z
N MET A 1 43.52 -10.69 -43.56
CA MET A 1 44.11 -11.79 -42.77
C MET A 1 43.98 -11.38 -41.31
N ASN A 2 43.22 -12.16 -40.56
CA ASN A 2 42.68 -11.82 -39.25
C ASN A 2 43.72 -12.16 -38.18
N ASN A 3 43.87 -11.33 -37.14
CA ASN A 3 44.36 -11.83 -35.86
C ASN A 3 43.76 -11.01 -34.71
N ALA A 4 42.68 -11.56 -34.15
CA ALA A 4 42.06 -11.12 -32.92
C ALA A 4 42.91 -11.59 -31.74
N THR A 5 43.55 -10.66 -31.03
CA THR A 5 44.15 -10.90 -29.71
C THR A 5 43.18 -10.37 -28.67
N TYR A 6 42.32 -11.26 -28.21
CA TYR A 6 41.38 -11.06 -27.12
C TYR A 6 42.10 -11.40 -25.81
N LEU A 7 42.04 -10.46 -24.86
CA LEU A 7 42.25 -10.60 -23.41
C LEU A 7 43.49 -11.39 -22.97
N THR A 8 44.57 -10.67 -22.65
CA THR A 8 45.61 -11.19 -21.76
C THR A 8 45.02 -11.38 -20.37
N ASP A 9 44.76 -12.63 -20.04
CA ASP A 9 44.51 -13.12 -18.68
C ASP A 9 45.80 -12.89 -17.87
N THR A 10 45.84 -11.81 -17.08
CA THR A 10 46.92 -11.62 -16.11
C THR A 10 46.74 -12.63 -15.00
N PRO A 11 47.73 -13.49 -14.70
CA PRO A 11 47.64 -14.36 -13.54
C PRO A 11 47.66 -13.48 -12.30
N VAL A 12 46.55 -13.43 -11.57
CA VAL A 12 46.48 -12.80 -10.25
C VAL A 12 47.27 -13.70 -9.31
N ASP A 13 48.47 -13.24 -8.95
CA ASP A 13 49.31 -13.87 -7.93
C ASP A 13 48.52 -14.02 -6.63
N SER A 14 48.40 -15.27 -6.20
CA SER A 14 47.70 -15.69 -4.99
C SER A 14 48.64 -15.60 -3.79
N GLU A 15 48.78 -14.43 -3.18
CA GLU A 15 49.23 -14.35 -1.79
C GLU A 15 48.36 -13.37 -0.99
N SER A 16 47.70 -13.93 0.02
CA SER A 16 46.93 -13.28 1.08
C SER A 16 45.82 -12.32 0.64
N GLU A 17 44.59 -12.82 0.51
CA GLU A 17 43.41 -12.30 1.23
C GLU A 17 42.36 -13.44 1.26
N ASN A 18 41.79 -13.73 2.43
CA ASN A 18 40.72 -14.72 2.62
C ASN A 18 39.39 -14.22 2.00
N GLY A 19 39.39 -13.90 0.71
CA GLY A 19 38.21 -13.49 -0.04
C GLY A 19 37.40 -14.70 -0.48
N LEU A 20 36.17 -14.82 0.01
CA LEU A 20 35.22 -15.84 -0.44
C LEU A 20 34.89 -15.60 -1.93
N ARG A 21 35.44 -16.44 -2.81
CA ARG A 21 35.14 -16.40 -4.24
C ARG A 21 33.96 -17.32 -4.55
N ILE A 22 32.77 -16.73 -4.72
CA ILE A 22 31.56 -17.45 -5.15
C ILE A 22 31.48 -17.38 -6.68
N VAL A 23 31.45 -18.53 -7.35
CA VAL A 23 31.23 -18.62 -8.79
C VAL A 23 29.74 -18.87 -9.02
N LEU A 24 29.04 -17.88 -9.57
CA LEU A 24 27.62 -17.97 -9.91
C LEU A 24 27.50 -18.08 -11.43
N SER A 25 26.57 -18.90 -11.92
CA SER A 25 26.20 -18.86 -13.34
C SER A 25 25.60 -17.48 -13.66
N PRO A 26 25.66 -17.01 -14.93
CA PRO A 26 24.99 -15.77 -15.32
C PRO A 26 23.52 -15.73 -14.91
N VAL A 27 22.84 -16.89 -14.91
CA VAL A 27 21.43 -17.02 -14.49
C VAL A 27 21.29 -16.91 -12.97
N GLN A 28 22.22 -17.46 -12.17
CA GLN A 28 22.21 -17.35 -10.71
C GLN A 28 22.59 -15.95 -10.24
N LEU A 29 23.56 -15.30 -10.89
CA LEU A 29 23.89 -13.90 -10.61
C LEU A 29 22.73 -13.00 -11.03
N ALA A 30 22.09 -13.26 -12.16
CA ALA A 30 20.89 -12.54 -12.57
C ALA A 30 19.72 -12.79 -11.62
N ALA A 31 19.53 -14.00 -11.08
CA ALA A 31 18.48 -14.28 -10.10
C ALA A 31 18.74 -13.56 -8.76
N ILE A 32 19.98 -13.58 -8.26
CA ILE A 32 20.34 -12.85 -7.03
C ILE A 32 20.28 -11.34 -7.26
N LEU A 33 20.74 -10.85 -8.41
CA LEU A 33 20.61 -9.44 -8.76
C LEU A 33 19.14 -9.10 -8.98
N SER A 34 18.32 -9.95 -9.58
CA SER A 34 16.87 -9.76 -9.76
C SER A 34 16.15 -9.74 -8.42
N ASP A 35 16.55 -10.54 -7.44
CA ASP A 35 16.04 -10.41 -6.06
C ASP A 35 16.51 -9.11 -5.38
N ASN A 36 17.61 -8.52 -5.84
CA ASN A 36 18.12 -7.23 -5.35
C ASN A 36 17.73 -6.02 -6.23
N THR A 37 17.17 -6.26 -7.43
CA THR A 37 16.80 -5.25 -8.43
C THR A 37 15.34 -5.47 -8.76
N ILE A 38 14.49 -4.51 -8.39
CA ILE A 38 13.02 -4.56 -8.55
C ILE A 38 12.64 -5.28 -9.84
N THR A 39 12.07 -6.48 -9.70
CA THR A 39 11.75 -7.34 -10.84
C THR A 39 10.66 -6.70 -11.69
N GLU A 40 10.54 -7.11 -12.96
CA GLU A 40 9.46 -6.61 -13.83
C GLU A 40 8.08 -6.98 -13.28
N GLU A 41 7.97 -8.12 -12.58
CA GLU A 41 6.77 -8.57 -11.88
C GLU A 41 6.46 -7.71 -10.65
N GLU A 42 7.45 -7.44 -9.78
CA GLU A 42 7.28 -6.52 -8.65
C GLU A 42 6.94 -5.11 -9.12
N THR A 43 7.53 -4.65 -10.23
CA THR A 43 7.21 -3.36 -10.83
C THR A 43 5.74 -3.30 -11.24
N TRP A 44 5.23 -4.31 -11.93
CA TRP A 44 3.82 -4.37 -12.32
C TRP A 44 2.88 -4.52 -11.13
N SER A 45 3.22 -5.36 -10.15
CA SER A 45 2.47 -5.52 -8.92
C SER A 45 2.37 -4.21 -8.14
N ASN A 46 3.49 -3.51 -7.98
CA ASN A 46 3.55 -2.20 -7.33
C ASN A 46 2.67 -1.18 -8.04
N ARG A 47 2.66 -1.15 -9.38
CA ARG A 47 1.77 -0.23 -10.11
C ARG A 47 0.29 -0.53 -9.85
N ILE A 48 -0.09 -1.80 -9.79
CA ILE A 48 -1.46 -2.22 -9.48
C ILE A 48 -1.82 -1.83 -8.03
N LEU A 49 -0.93 -2.09 -7.08
CA LEU A 49 -1.10 -1.69 -5.68
C LEU A 49 -1.17 -0.17 -5.51
N GLY A 50 -0.34 0.58 -6.22
CA GLY A 50 -0.44 2.04 -6.29
C GLY A 50 -1.78 2.49 -6.89
N GLY A 51 -2.30 1.79 -7.91
CA GLY A 51 -3.66 2.02 -8.43
C GLY A 51 -4.75 1.81 -7.38
N ALA A 52 -4.64 0.74 -6.60
CA ALA A 52 -5.55 0.47 -5.49
C ALA A 52 -5.44 1.52 -4.37
N GLY A 53 -4.22 1.92 -4.01
CA GLY A 53 -3.95 2.98 -3.04
C GLY A 53 -4.52 4.33 -3.47
N LEU A 54 -4.41 4.67 -4.76
CA LEU A 54 -5.02 5.90 -5.31
C LEU A 54 -6.54 5.88 -5.16
N ALA A 55 -7.19 4.74 -5.46
CA ALA A 55 -8.63 4.59 -5.30
C ALA A 55 -9.05 4.69 -3.82
N ALA A 56 -8.27 4.07 -2.92
CA ALA A 56 -8.49 4.17 -1.48
C ALA A 56 -8.40 5.63 -0.99
N GLY A 57 -7.34 6.35 -1.36
CA GLY A 57 -7.17 7.76 -1.01
C GLY A 57 -8.29 8.66 -1.51
N VAL A 58 -8.86 8.40 -2.70
CA VAL A 58 -10.05 9.13 -3.17
C VAL A 58 -11.28 8.85 -2.31
N VAL A 59 -11.52 7.59 -1.93
CA VAL A 59 -12.65 7.22 -1.07
C VAL A 59 -12.53 7.88 0.30
N GLU A 60 -11.33 7.87 0.88
CA GLU A 60 -11.08 8.56 2.14
C GLU A 60 -11.26 10.08 2.03
N LEU A 61 -10.80 10.71 0.96
CA LEU A 61 -10.95 12.16 0.76
C LEU A 61 -12.44 12.54 0.68
N ILE A 62 -13.27 11.70 0.06
CA ILE A 62 -14.73 11.86 0.08
C ILE A 62 -15.26 11.72 1.52
N GLY A 63 -14.80 10.72 2.27
CA GLY A 63 -15.14 10.52 3.68
C GLY A 63 -14.77 11.71 4.57
N ALA A 64 -13.55 12.24 4.41
CA ALA A 64 -13.07 13.46 5.05
C ALA A 64 -13.94 14.66 4.69
N GLY A 65 -14.24 14.84 3.40
CA GLY A 65 -15.17 15.88 2.94
C GLY A 65 -16.54 15.79 3.61
N ALA A 66 -17.09 14.57 3.74
CA ALA A 66 -18.33 14.35 4.47
C ALA A 66 -18.22 14.79 5.93
N LEU A 67 -17.16 14.40 6.65
CA LEU A 67 -16.86 14.85 8.03
C LEU A 67 -16.82 16.38 8.15
N CYS A 68 -16.22 17.06 7.17
CA CYS A 68 -16.18 18.52 7.14
C CYS A 68 -17.58 19.16 7.03
N LEU A 69 -18.51 18.50 6.33
CA LEU A 69 -19.88 18.97 6.13
C LEU A 69 -20.85 18.53 7.24
N VAL A 70 -20.46 17.59 8.10
CA VAL A 70 -21.30 17.17 9.24
C VAL A 70 -21.62 18.41 10.10
N PRO A 71 -22.90 18.69 10.36
CA PRO A 71 -23.34 19.87 11.12
C PRO A 71 -23.10 19.77 12.64
N ASP A 72 -22.34 18.78 13.12
CA ASP A 72 -21.93 18.68 14.52
C ASP A 72 -20.71 19.58 14.81
N PRO A 73 -20.78 20.45 15.82
CA PRO A 73 -19.77 21.48 16.08
C PRO A 73 -18.57 20.95 16.90
N SER A 74 -18.42 19.63 17.05
CA SER A 74 -17.30 19.11 17.86
C SER A 74 -15.97 19.47 17.20
N THR A 75 -15.03 19.99 17.99
CA THR A 75 -13.67 20.27 17.53
C THR A 75 -12.99 19.01 17.00
N LEU A 76 -13.37 17.84 17.55
CA LEU A 76 -12.91 16.53 17.10
C LEU A 76 -13.34 16.21 15.67
N THR A 77 -14.59 16.44 15.28
CA THR A 77 -15.08 16.17 13.91
C THR A 77 -14.35 17.03 12.88
N LYS A 78 -14.13 18.31 13.19
CA LYS A 78 -13.40 19.22 12.29
C LYS A 78 -11.92 18.86 12.21
N ALA A 79 -11.29 18.53 13.33
CA ALA A 79 -9.91 18.04 13.35
C ALA A 79 -9.76 16.73 12.56
N ALA A 80 -10.68 15.78 12.74
CA ALA A 80 -10.70 14.53 11.99
C ALA A 80 -10.82 14.76 10.49
N CYS A 81 -11.68 15.68 10.03
CA CYS A 81 -11.73 16.04 8.61
C CYS A 81 -10.36 16.46 8.07
N VAL A 82 -9.67 17.38 8.75
CA VAL A 82 -8.39 17.91 8.29
C VAL A 82 -7.30 16.84 8.32
N ILE A 83 -7.21 16.08 9.41
CA ILE A 83 -6.19 15.02 9.58
C ILE A 83 -6.39 13.93 8.53
N ILE A 84 -7.62 13.41 8.39
CA ILE A 84 -7.93 12.38 7.40
C ILE A 84 -7.74 12.92 5.99
N GLY A 85 -8.18 14.15 5.71
CA GLY A 85 -7.99 14.77 4.40
C GLY A 85 -6.51 14.91 4.03
N ALA A 86 -5.65 15.26 4.99
CA ALA A 86 -4.19 15.30 4.78
C ALA A 86 -3.63 13.89 4.51
N HIS A 87 -4.03 12.90 5.31
CA HIS A 87 -3.65 11.51 5.12
C HIS A 87 -4.04 10.98 3.72
N SER A 88 -5.26 11.26 3.27
CA SER A 88 -5.74 10.85 1.95
C SER A 88 -4.90 11.44 0.82
N LEU A 89 -4.51 12.71 0.92
CA LEU A 89 -3.66 13.36 -0.09
C LEU A 89 -2.25 12.76 -0.11
N ASP A 90 -1.71 12.42 1.04
CA ASP A 90 -0.41 11.75 1.17
C ASP A 90 -0.45 10.33 0.56
N VAL A 91 -1.49 9.55 0.87
CA VAL A 91 -1.74 8.24 0.24
C VAL A 91 -1.85 8.38 -1.27
N MET A 92 -2.59 9.37 -1.79
CA MET A 92 -2.73 9.62 -3.23
C MET A 92 -1.38 9.98 -3.87
N ASN A 93 -0.55 10.79 -3.20
CA ASN A 93 0.76 11.19 -3.70
C ASN A 93 1.74 10.02 -3.74
N ALA A 94 1.82 9.24 -2.66
CA ALA A 94 2.63 8.02 -2.60
C ALA A 94 2.19 7.00 -3.66
N SER A 95 0.87 6.82 -3.82
CA SER A 95 0.26 5.93 -4.82
C SER A 95 0.56 6.37 -6.25
N ALA A 96 0.45 7.67 -6.56
CA ALA A 96 0.78 8.21 -7.86
C ALA A 96 2.27 7.98 -8.20
N SER A 97 3.16 8.22 -7.22
CA SER A 97 4.58 7.91 -7.34
C SER A 97 4.80 6.41 -7.62
N GLN A 98 4.12 5.53 -6.89
CA GLN A 98 4.24 4.07 -7.06
C GLN A 98 3.71 3.58 -8.43
N ILE A 99 2.64 4.18 -8.97
CA ILE A 99 2.15 3.89 -10.33
C ILE A 99 3.19 4.30 -11.39
N ILE A 100 3.79 5.48 -11.24
CA ILE A 100 4.74 6.01 -12.22
C ILE A 100 6.06 5.22 -12.15
N THR A 101 6.63 5.11 -10.96
CA THR A 101 7.95 4.52 -10.73
C THR A 101 7.93 2.99 -10.72
N GLY A 102 6.79 2.38 -10.43
CA GLY A 102 6.67 0.95 -10.16
C GLY A 102 7.41 0.50 -8.89
N ARG A 103 7.77 1.44 -8.01
CA ARG A 103 8.44 1.16 -6.74
C ARG A 103 7.48 1.42 -5.59
N GLU A 104 7.49 0.53 -4.61
CA GLU A 104 6.79 0.78 -3.36
C GLU A 104 7.22 2.13 -2.77
N THR A 105 6.24 2.95 -2.42
CA THR A 105 6.46 4.29 -1.88
C THR A 105 5.66 4.40 -0.59
N MET A 106 6.36 4.52 0.54
CA MET A 106 5.73 4.74 1.84
C MET A 106 5.21 6.18 1.95
N THR A 107 4.07 6.34 2.62
CA THR A 107 3.46 7.63 2.96
C THR A 107 4.31 8.39 3.99
N GLU A 108 4.21 9.71 4.02
CA GLU A 108 4.81 10.51 5.10
C GLU A 108 4.09 10.29 6.42
N THR A 109 2.78 10.06 6.38
CA THR A 109 1.96 9.77 7.55
C THR A 109 2.41 8.48 8.25
N TYR A 110 2.77 7.44 7.49
CA TYR A 110 3.41 6.23 8.02
C TYR A 110 4.71 6.58 8.74
N ARG A 111 5.61 7.34 8.10
CA ARG A 111 6.91 7.71 8.67
C ARG A 111 6.75 8.52 9.95
N GLU A 112 5.82 9.44 9.97
CA GLU A 112 5.50 10.25 11.14
C GLU A 112 4.94 9.40 12.28
N ALA A 113 4.01 8.49 11.99
CA ALA A 113 3.47 7.56 12.99
C ALA A 113 4.55 6.65 13.58
N VAL A 114 5.46 6.13 12.75
CA VAL A 114 6.62 5.35 13.20
C VAL A 114 7.52 6.18 14.10
N ASN A 115 7.87 7.40 13.71
CA ASN A 115 8.75 8.27 14.49
C ASN A 115 8.14 8.63 15.85
N LEU A 116 6.85 8.99 15.87
CA LEU A 116 6.13 9.26 17.10
C LEU A 116 6.10 8.03 18.01
N ALA A 117 5.80 6.85 17.47
CA ALA A 117 5.80 5.61 18.25
C ALA A 117 7.17 5.34 18.91
N LYS A 118 8.27 5.56 18.18
CA LYS A 118 9.63 5.44 18.73
C LYS A 118 9.91 6.46 19.83
N GLU A 119 9.45 7.70 19.67
CA GLU A 119 9.58 8.74 20.70
C GLU A 119 8.83 8.37 21.99
N PHE A 120 7.72 7.64 21.88
CA PHE A 120 7.00 7.06 23.02
C PHE A 120 7.60 5.76 23.58
N GLY A 121 8.75 5.32 23.06
CA GLY A 121 9.51 4.16 23.57
C GLY A 121 9.16 2.83 22.92
N ALA A 122 8.43 2.81 21.80
CA ALA A 122 8.28 1.59 21.00
C ALA A 122 9.61 1.21 20.34
N ASP A 123 9.89 -0.09 20.28
CA ASP A 123 10.99 -0.61 19.46
C ASP A 123 10.68 -0.47 17.95
N ASP A 124 11.68 -0.69 17.10
CA ASP A 124 11.55 -0.50 15.65
C ASP A 124 10.44 -1.34 15.01
N TYR A 125 10.22 -2.57 15.49
CA TYR A 125 9.19 -3.46 14.96
C TYR A 125 7.81 -2.96 15.37
N THR A 126 7.62 -2.68 16.67
CA THR A 126 6.36 -2.16 17.20
C THR A 126 5.99 -0.82 16.55
N ALA A 127 6.96 0.07 16.36
CA ALA A 127 6.73 1.35 15.71
C ALA A 127 6.31 1.20 14.25
N SER A 128 6.95 0.29 13.50
CA SER A 128 6.58 -0.03 12.11
C SER A 128 5.16 -0.59 12.00
N GLU A 129 4.76 -1.48 12.92
CA GLU A 129 3.39 -2.00 12.95
C GLU A 129 2.37 -0.89 13.25
N ILE A 130 2.70 0.05 14.13
CA ILE A 130 1.82 1.21 14.41
C ILE A 130 1.63 2.03 13.14
N GLY A 131 2.71 2.37 12.44
CA GLY A 131 2.64 3.11 11.18
C GLY A 131 1.78 2.38 10.13
N LEU A 132 2.01 1.09 9.94
CA LEU A 132 1.23 0.25 9.02
C LEU A 132 -0.26 0.22 9.42
N THR A 133 -0.53 0.08 10.71
CA THR A 133 -1.90 0.04 11.24
C THR A 133 -2.64 1.34 10.96
N VAL A 134 -1.99 2.50 11.10
CA VAL A 134 -2.59 3.79 10.78
C VAL A 134 -3.01 3.84 9.31
N ASP A 135 -2.11 3.50 8.39
CA ASP A 135 -2.35 3.53 6.94
C ASP A 135 -3.43 2.53 6.49
N ILE A 136 -3.65 1.43 7.22
CA ILE A 136 -4.68 0.43 6.89
C ILE A 136 -6.02 0.73 7.59
N ALA A 137 -5.99 1.18 8.84
CA ALA A 137 -7.20 1.35 9.63
C ALA A 137 -8.04 2.53 9.16
N VAL A 138 -7.41 3.64 8.75
CA VAL A 138 -8.13 4.84 8.30
C VAL A 138 -8.99 4.53 7.05
N PRO A 139 -8.48 3.89 5.99
CA PRO A 139 -9.31 3.61 4.81
C PRO A 139 -10.45 2.63 5.13
N LEU A 140 -10.17 1.62 5.94
CA LEU A 140 -11.17 0.61 6.33
C LEU A 140 -12.26 1.16 7.23
N SER A 141 -11.96 2.19 8.04
CA SER A 141 -12.94 2.82 8.92
C SER A 141 -14.13 3.38 8.12
N PHE A 142 -13.88 4.06 6.99
CA PHE A 142 -14.93 4.58 6.13
C PHE A 142 -15.72 3.49 5.41
N ALA A 143 -15.04 2.41 4.98
CA ALA A 143 -15.71 1.25 4.38
C ALA A 143 -16.70 0.60 5.36
N SER A 144 -16.32 0.49 6.63
CA SER A 144 -17.19 -0.07 7.68
C SER A 144 -18.42 0.80 7.96
N ILE A 145 -18.28 2.13 7.94
CA ILE A 145 -19.37 3.08 8.14
C ILE A 145 -20.41 2.98 7.01
N ALA A 146 -19.97 2.91 5.75
CA ALA A 146 -20.88 2.75 4.61
C ALA A 146 -21.72 1.47 4.70
N GLY A 147 -21.10 0.35 5.11
CA GLY A 147 -21.80 -0.92 5.37
C GLY A 147 -22.80 -0.82 6.52
N ALA A 148 -22.42 -0.19 7.63
CA ALA A 148 -23.27 0.01 8.80
C ALA A 148 -24.51 0.88 8.46
N VAL A 149 -24.36 1.94 7.66
CA VAL A 149 -25.47 2.76 7.19
C VAL A 149 -26.46 1.94 6.38
N ARG A 150 -25.98 1.07 5.48
CA ARG A 150 -26.85 0.19 4.69
C ARG A 150 -27.62 -0.77 5.59
N VAL A 151 -26.96 -1.44 6.53
CA VAL A 151 -27.61 -2.35 7.50
C VAL A 151 -28.64 -1.61 8.36
N ALA A 152 -28.30 -0.43 8.86
CA ALA A 152 -29.21 0.40 9.64
C ALA A 152 -30.42 0.86 8.80
N SER A 153 -30.20 1.27 7.55
CA SER A 153 -31.28 1.71 6.66
C SER A 153 -32.24 0.58 6.27
N VAL A 154 -31.76 -0.67 6.14
CA VAL A 154 -32.62 -1.86 6.00
C VAL A 154 -33.40 -2.10 7.29
N ARG A 155 -32.73 -2.07 8.45
CA ARG A 155 -33.35 -2.35 9.75
C ARG A 155 -34.40 -1.32 10.17
N VAL A 156 -34.21 -0.04 9.80
CA VAL A 156 -35.15 1.07 10.05
C VAL A 156 -36.21 1.16 8.95
N GLY A 157 -36.21 0.24 7.96
CA GLY A 157 -37.23 0.15 6.92
C GLY A 157 -37.14 1.22 5.83
N ARG A 158 -36.00 1.94 5.74
CA ARG A 158 -35.73 2.93 4.70
C ARG A 158 -35.35 2.30 3.35
N ILE A 159 -34.79 1.08 3.37
CA ILE A 159 -34.48 0.28 2.17
C ILE A 159 -35.22 -1.05 2.27
N LYS A 160 -36.03 -1.39 1.25
CA LYS A 160 -36.67 -2.70 1.10
C LYS A 160 -35.78 -3.60 0.24
N LEU A 161 -35.27 -4.68 0.82
CA LEU A 161 -34.44 -5.67 0.11
C LEU A 161 -35.18 -6.31 -1.07
N ILE A 162 -36.49 -6.55 -0.94
CA ILE A 162 -37.32 -7.21 -1.96
C ILE A 162 -37.47 -6.41 -3.27
N GLU A 163 -37.21 -5.11 -3.24
CA GLU A 163 -37.19 -4.25 -4.43
C GLU A 163 -35.82 -4.22 -5.12
N HIS A 164 -34.77 -4.69 -4.46
CA HIS A 164 -33.39 -4.70 -4.97
C HIS A 164 -32.82 -6.13 -5.16
N GLU A 165 -33.61 -7.16 -4.86
CA GLU A 165 -33.34 -8.56 -5.21
C GLU A 165 -34.16 -8.94 -6.46
N SER A 166 -33.58 -9.75 -7.37
CA SER A 166 -34.18 -9.97 -8.68
C SER A 166 -35.55 -10.68 -8.57
N PRO A 167 -36.60 -10.18 -9.25
CA PRO A 167 -37.97 -10.69 -9.08
C PRO A 167 -38.18 -12.11 -9.63
N THR A 168 -37.20 -12.68 -10.32
CA THR A 168 -37.30 -14.02 -10.91
C THR A 168 -36.88 -15.14 -9.97
N GLY A 169 -36.32 -14.87 -8.80
CA GLY A 169 -35.93 -15.91 -7.84
C GLY A 169 -34.99 -16.98 -8.40
N LEU A 170 -34.39 -16.75 -9.58
CA LEU A 170 -33.70 -17.77 -10.36
C LEU A 170 -32.21 -17.90 -10.02
N LYS A 171 -31.76 -17.20 -8.97
CA LYS A 171 -30.58 -17.48 -8.14
C LYS A 171 -30.43 -16.40 -7.05
N PRO A 172 -31.21 -16.45 -5.96
CA PRO A 172 -30.72 -15.89 -4.71
C PRO A 172 -29.49 -16.72 -4.32
N GLY A 173 -28.36 -16.06 -4.05
CA GLY A 173 -27.13 -16.75 -3.67
C GLY A 173 -27.40 -17.63 -2.45
N GLY A 174 -27.34 -18.94 -2.64
CA GLY A 174 -27.38 -19.92 -1.56
C GLY A 174 -25.99 -20.15 -0.98
N HIS A 175 -25.97 -20.65 0.25
CA HIS A 175 -25.13 -21.79 0.61
C HIS A 175 -26.08 -22.76 1.34
N THR A 176 -26.71 -23.66 0.59
CA THR A 176 -27.93 -24.44 0.95
C THR A 176 -29.19 -23.63 1.22
#